data_AF-A0A399WRC4-F1
#
_entry.id   AF-A0A399WRC4-F1
#
_cell.length_a   1.000
_cell.length_b   1.000
_cell.length_c   1.000
_cell.angle_alpha   90.00
_cell.angle_beta   90.00
_cell.angle_gamma   90.00
#
_symmetry.space_group_name_H-M   'P 1'
#
loop_
_entity.id
_entity.type
_entity.pdbx_description
1 polymer ?
#
loop_
_entity_poly.entity_id
_entity_poly.type
_entity_poly.pdbx_seq_one_letter_code
_entity_poly.pdbx_strand_id
1 'polypeptide(L)'
;MFCPKCGNADQAPESYCRRCGIFLPDLDKPKKKAQTPIQNVNANAVLSGMTVVAAATLAILLYAILGFREDTHPLIYATAGFLIAITAWNIQTFWRSMLLRKHFKKPQRADDLQTETPVLEMPANSELPAADSDNLVPPSVVDATTRHLDEVLISTKSKQ
;
A
#
# COMPACT_ATOMS: atom_id res chain seq x y z
N MET A 1 -12.40 27.61 -9.24
CA MET A 1 -13.31 26.84 -8.36
C MET A 1 -13.68 27.66 -7.13
N PHE A 2 -14.82 27.38 -6.49
CA PHE A 2 -15.30 28.10 -5.31
C PHE A 2 -14.82 27.43 -4.02
N CYS A 3 -14.56 28.22 -2.98
CA CYS A 3 -14.28 27.66 -1.65
C CYS A 3 -15.57 27.24 -0.94
N PRO A 4 -15.69 25.98 -0.48
CA PRO A 4 -16.92 25.49 0.15
C PRO A 4 -17.21 26.14 1.52
N LYS A 5 -16.19 26.72 2.16
CA LYS A 5 -16.34 27.33 3.50
C LYS A 5 -16.69 28.82 3.45
N CYS A 6 -16.13 29.56 2.49
CA CYS A 6 -16.26 31.03 2.45
C CYS A 6 -16.87 31.58 1.14
N GLY A 7 -17.21 30.71 0.18
CA GLY A 7 -17.86 31.09 -1.07
C GLY A 7 -17.01 31.90 -2.04
N ASN A 8 -15.71 32.11 -1.76
CA ASN A 8 -14.87 32.94 -2.62
C ASN A 8 -14.66 32.30 -3.99
N ALA A 9 -14.90 33.08 -5.05
CA ALA A 9 -14.56 32.73 -6.43
C ALA A 9 -13.03 32.86 -6.68
N ASP A 10 -12.54 32.40 -7.82
CA ASP A 10 -11.15 32.59 -8.28
C ASP A 10 -10.05 31.93 -7.42
N GLN A 11 -10.24 30.69 -7.00
CA GLN A 11 -9.16 29.86 -6.42
C GLN A 11 -8.64 28.84 -7.44
N ALA A 12 -7.32 28.60 -7.43
CA ALA A 12 -6.63 27.60 -8.24
C ALA A 12 -6.65 26.22 -7.56
N PRO A 13 -6.86 25.10 -8.31
CA PRO A 13 -6.82 23.75 -7.75
C PRO A 13 -5.50 23.45 -7.03
N GLU A 14 -5.55 22.63 -5.97
CA GLU A 14 -4.40 22.28 -5.11
C GLU A 14 -3.73 23.47 -4.40
N SER A 15 -4.50 24.53 -4.13
CA SER A 15 -4.04 25.69 -3.36
C SER A 15 -4.85 25.90 -2.09
N TYR A 16 -4.32 26.72 -1.18
CA TYR A 16 -5.03 27.13 0.03
C TYR A 16 -5.90 28.35 -0.27
N CYS A 17 -7.11 28.38 0.31
CA CYS A 17 -7.98 29.54 0.20
C CYS A 17 -7.35 30.76 0.86
N ARG A 18 -7.24 31.88 0.12
CA ARG A 18 -6.65 33.13 0.64
C ARG A 18 -7.44 33.78 1.79
N ARG A 19 -8.73 33.43 1.96
CA ARG A 19 -9.60 34.05 2.97
C ARG A 19 -9.74 33.22 4.25
N CYS A 20 -9.84 31.89 4.12
CA CYS A 20 -10.09 30.99 5.26
C CYS A 20 -8.99 29.96 5.51
N GLY A 21 -7.95 29.91 4.67
CA GLY A 21 -6.78 29.05 4.86
C GLY A 21 -7.03 27.55 4.67
N ILE A 22 -8.21 27.13 4.21
CA ILE A 22 -8.48 25.70 3.95
C ILE A 22 -7.79 25.24 2.66
N PHE A 23 -7.27 24.02 2.63
CA PHE A 23 -6.74 23.42 1.40
C PHE A 23 -7.89 23.03 0.47
N LEU A 24 -7.84 23.44 -0.80
CA LEU A 24 -8.83 23.07 -1.80
C LEU A 24 -8.25 21.98 -2.70
N PRO A 25 -8.66 20.70 -2.53
CA PRO A 25 -8.27 19.65 -3.44
C PRO A 25 -8.88 19.91 -4.82
N ASP A 26 -8.15 19.50 -5.86
CA ASP A 26 -8.69 19.49 -7.21
C ASP A 26 -9.81 18.44 -7.30
N LEU A 27 -11.03 18.90 -7.58
CA LEU A 27 -12.21 18.05 -7.72
C LEU A 27 -12.34 17.49 -9.14
N ASP A 28 -11.70 18.14 -10.12
CA ASP A 28 -11.72 17.74 -11.54
C ASP A 28 -10.68 16.67 -11.83
N LYS A 29 -9.60 16.62 -11.04
CA LYS A 29 -8.67 15.49 -11.09
C LYS A 29 -9.37 14.24 -10.58
N PRO A 30 -9.42 13.15 -11.38
CA PRO A 30 -9.88 11.88 -10.86
C PRO A 30 -9.00 11.52 -9.66
N LYS A 31 -9.60 11.35 -8.47
CA LYS A 31 -8.89 10.87 -7.29
C LYS A 31 -8.09 9.65 -7.74
N LYS A 32 -6.75 9.74 -7.70
CA LYS A 32 -5.89 8.57 -7.91
C LYS A 32 -6.41 7.54 -6.93
N LYS A 33 -7.03 6.46 -7.43
CA LYS A 33 -7.53 5.38 -6.57
C LYS A 33 -6.37 5.03 -5.67
N ALA A 34 -6.58 5.14 -4.36
CA ALA A 34 -5.56 4.78 -3.39
C ALA A 34 -5.07 3.39 -3.78
N GLN A 35 -3.81 3.29 -4.19
CA GLN A 35 -3.25 2.06 -4.71
C GLN A 35 -3.39 1.04 -3.59
N THR A 36 -4.30 0.09 -3.77
CA THR A 36 -4.61 -0.83 -2.68
C THR A 36 -3.33 -1.61 -2.39
N PRO A 37 -3.02 -1.90 -1.11
CA PRO A 37 -1.82 -2.65 -0.76
C PRO A 37 -1.74 -3.99 -1.53
N ILE A 38 -2.90 -4.54 -1.91
CA ILE A 38 -3.04 -5.71 -2.77
C ILE A 38 -2.43 -5.51 -4.17
N GLN A 39 -2.60 -4.34 -4.80
CA GLN A 39 -1.99 -4.06 -6.11
C GLN A 39 -0.46 -4.04 -6.03
N ASN A 40 0.10 -3.49 -4.94
CA ASN A 40 1.55 -3.47 -4.72
C ASN A 40 2.12 -4.86 -4.50
N VAL A 41 1.45 -5.70 -3.70
CA VAL A 41 1.83 -7.10 -3.48
C VAL A 41 1.70 -7.92 -4.77
N ASN A 42 0.74 -7.57 -5.64
CA ASN A 42 0.60 -8.20 -6.95
C ASN A 42 1.72 -7.86 -7.90
N ALA A 43 2.01 -6.57 -8.08
CA ALA A 43 3.11 -6.11 -8.94
C ALA A 43 4.46 -6.69 -8.48
N ASN A 44 4.74 -6.66 -7.18
CA ASN A 44 6.00 -7.18 -6.65
C ASN A 44 6.12 -8.71 -6.82
N ALA A 45 5.03 -9.45 -6.63
CA ALA A 45 5.05 -10.90 -6.85
C ALA A 45 5.27 -11.28 -8.32
N VAL A 46 4.71 -10.52 -9.27
CA VAL A 46 4.94 -10.73 -10.70
C VAL A 46 6.41 -10.45 -11.04
N LEU A 47 6.95 -9.34 -10.52
CA LEU A 47 8.35 -8.98 -10.72
C LEU A 47 9.28 -10.08 -10.15
N SER A 48 9.05 -10.54 -8.92
CA SER A 48 9.80 -11.65 -8.32
C SER A 48 9.63 -12.97 -9.08
N GLY A 49 8.46 -13.22 -9.66
CA GLY A 49 8.24 -14.40 -10.50
C GLY A 49 9.11 -14.37 -11.77
N MET A 50 9.14 -13.23 -12.46
CA MET A 50 9.96 -13.05 -13.65
C MET A 50 11.46 -13.18 -13.35
N THR A 51 11.92 -12.63 -12.22
CA THR A 51 13.34 -12.74 -11.84
C THR A 51 13.74 -14.17 -11.49
N VAL A 52 12.88 -14.94 -10.82
CA VAL A 52 13.12 -16.37 -10.56
C VAL A 52 13.25 -17.15 -11.87
N VAL A 53 12.34 -16.93 -12.81
CA VAL A 53 12.37 -17.63 -14.11
C VAL A 53 13.66 -17.28 -14.87
N ALA A 54 14.00 -15.99 -14.97
CA ALA A 54 15.20 -15.54 -15.68
C ALA A 54 16.50 -16.02 -15.00
N ALA A 55 16.58 -15.96 -13.67
CA ALA A 55 17.76 -16.41 -12.94
C ALA A 55 17.93 -17.93 -13.01
N ALA A 56 16.84 -18.69 -12.89
CA ALA A 56 16.85 -20.15 -12.99
C ALA A 56 17.26 -20.62 -14.40
N THR A 57 16.71 -20.02 -15.46
CA THR A 57 17.08 -20.38 -16.83
C THR A 57 18.55 -20.07 -17.12
N LEU A 58 19.06 -18.93 -16.64
CA LEU A 58 20.47 -18.57 -16.78
C LEU A 58 21.38 -19.54 -16.01
N ALA A 59 21.02 -19.89 -14.76
CA ALA A 59 21.77 -20.85 -13.95
C ALA A 59 21.80 -22.25 -14.60
N ILE A 60 20.66 -22.71 -15.14
CA ILE A 60 20.57 -23.98 -15.86
C ILE A 60 21.43 -23.96 -17.12
N LEU A 61 21.39 -22.87 -17.91
CA LEU A 61 22.22 -22.74 -19.11
C LEU A 61 23.71 -22.75 -18.78
N LEU A 62 24.13 -22.01 -17.76
CA LEU A 62 25.52 -22.00 -17.28
C LEU A 62 25.96 -23.41 -16.84
N TYR A 63 25.12 -24.10 -16.09
CA TYR A 63 25.41 -25.45 -15.63
C TYR A 63 25.47 -26.46 -16.78
N ALA A 64 24.52 -26.41 -17.71
CA ALA A 64 24.45 -27.31 -18.85
C ALA A 64 25.62 -27.13 -19.84
N ILE A 65 26.08 -25.89 -20.05
CA ILE A 65 27.12 -25.59 -21.03
C ILE A 65 28.53 -25.67 -20.42
N LEU A 66 28.71 -25.26 -19.15
CA LEU A 66 30.03 -25.11 -18.53
C LEU A 66 30.28 -26.02 -17.32
N GLY A 67 29.26 -26.67 -16.74
CA GLY A 67 29.35 -27.34 -15.43
C GLY A 67 30.33 -28.52 -15.35
N PHE A 68 30.67 -29.14 -16.49
CA PHE A 68 31.48 -30.38 -16.55
C PHE A 68 32.80 -30.23 -17.32
N ARG A 69 33.27 -28.99 -17.54
CA ARG A 69 34.56 -28.76 -18.21
C ARG A 69 35.67 -28.61 -17.17
N GLU A 70 36.79 -29.31 -17.38
CA GLU A 70 37.94 -29.30 -16.46
C GLU A 70 38.69 -27.95 -16.44
N ASP A 71 38.64 -27.17 -17.53
CA ASP A 71 39.27 -25.84 -17.64
C ASP A 71 38.33 -24.67 -17.26
N THR A 72 37.26 -24.94 -16.51
CA THR A 72 36.27 -23.90 -16.19
C THR A 72 36.80 -22.94 -15.14
N HIS A 73 36.84 -21.64 -15.49
CA HIS A 73 37.30 -20.60 -14.56
C HIS A 73 36.43 -20.56 -13.28
N PRO A 74 37.01 -20.50 -12.07
CA PRO A 74 36.28 -20.59 -10.80
C PRO A 74 35.20 -19.52 -10.61
N LEU A 75 35.32 -18.39 -11.30
CA LEU A 75 34.31 -17.33 -11.34
C LEU A 75 32.93 -17.82 -11.80
N ILE A 76 32.87 -18.84 -12.66
CA ILE A 76 31.61 -19.37 -13.18
C ILE A 76 30.84 -20.14 -12.09
N TYR A 77 31.55 -20.85 -11.22
CA TYR A 77 30.92 -21.50 -10.06
C TYR A 77 30.43 -20.47 -9.04
N ALA A 78 31.19 -19.39 -8.84
CA ALA A 78 30.79 -18.29 -7.96
C ALA A 78 29.52 -17.58 -8.48
N THR A 79 29.44 -17.29 -9.79
CA THR A 79 28.24 -16.67 -10.38
C THR A 79 27.04 -17.61 -10.34
N ALA A 80 27.23 -18.91 -10.64
CA ALA A 80 26.18 -19.92 -10.51
C ALA A 80 25.64 -19.99 -9.07
N GLY A 81 26.52 -20.01 -8.07
CA GLY A 81 26.14 -19.96 -6.66
C GLY A 81 25.34 -18.70 -6.31
N PHE A 82 25.75 -17.54 -6.82
CA PHE A 82 25.05 -16.27 -6.58
C PHE A 82 23.64 -16.26 -7.23
N LEU A 83 23.51 -16.81 -8.43
CA LEU A 83 22.21 -16.96 -9.11
C LEU A 83 21.27 -17.89 -8.33
N ILE A 84 21.79 -18.99 -7.79
CA ILE A 84 21.02 -19.91 -6.94
C ILE A 84 20.58 -19.19 -5.66
N ALA A 85 21.47 -18.44 -5.00
CA ALA A 85 21.15 -17.68 -3.79
C ALA A 85 20.07 -16.63 -4.03
N ILE A 86 20.16 -15.85 -5.12
CA ILE A 86 19.13 -14.89 -5.53
C ILE A 86 17.81 -15.61 -5.81
N THR A 87 17.85 -16.76 -6.48
CA THR A 87 16.66 -17.55 -6.78
C THR A 87 15.97 -18.02 -5.51
N ALA A 88 16.73 -18.58 -4.56
CA ALA A 88 16.22 -19.01 -3.26
C ALA A 88 15.60 -17.84 -2.46
N TRP A 89 16.26 -16.68 -2.44
CA TRP A 89 15.74 -15.48 -1.80
C TRP A 89 14.41 -15.02 -2.40
N ASN A 90 14.31 -14.98 -3.73
CA ASN A 90 13.06 -14.59 -4.41
C ASN A 90 11.94 -15.62 -4.22
N ILE A 91 12.26 -16.91 -4.12
CA ILE A 91 11.26 -17.93 -3.76
C ILE A 91 10.74 -17.70 -2.34
N GLN A 92 11.61 -17.36 -1.39
CA GLN A 92 11.21 -17.07 -0.01
C GLN A 92 10.30 -15.82 0.08
N THR A 93 10.65 -14.73 -0.61
CA THR A 93 9.81 -13.52 -0.65
C THR A 93 8.48 -13.77 -1.35
N PHE A 94 8.48 -14.56 -2.42
CA PHE A 94 7.27 -14.99 -3.12
C PHE A 94 6.36 -15.81 -2.21
N TRP A 95 6.91 -16.78 -1.47
CA TRP A 95 6.15 -17.60 -0.52
C TRP A 95 5.51 -16.75 0.59
N ARG A 96 6.27 -15.82 1.19
CA ARG A 96 5.75 -14.88 2.19
C ARG A 96 4.60 -14.04 1.61
N SER A 97 4.75 -13.55 0.38
CA SER A 97 3.71 -12.80 -0.33
C SER A 97 2.46 -13.64 -0.58
N MET A 98 2.63 -14.93 -0.92
CA MET A 98 1.51 -15.86 -1.10
C MET A 98 0.79 -16.15 0.23
N LEU A 99 1.52 -16.28 1.33
CA LEU A 99 0.96 -16.47 2.66
C LEU A 99 0.11 -15.27 3.08
N LEU A 100 0.62 -14.05 2.88
CA LEU A 100 -0.11 -12.80 3.12
C LEU A 100 -1.41 -12.77 2.31
N ARG A 101 -1.38 -13.14 1.02
CA ARG A 101 -2.60 -13.22 0.19
C ARG A 101 -3.63 -14.22 0.73
N LYS A 102 -3.20 -15.35 1.32
CA LYS A 102 -4.13 -16.30 1.95
C LYS A 102 -4.88 -15.66 3.12
N HIS A 103 -4.22 -14.81 3.90
CA HIS A 103 -4.86 -14.07 5.00
C HIS A 103 -5.81 -12.99 4.48
N PHE A 104 -5.45 -12.27 3.41
CA PHE A 104 -6.31 -11.23 2.82
C PHE A 104 -7.51 -11.76 2.03
N LYS A 105 -7.48 -13.01 1.53
CA LYS A 105 -8.60 -13.61 0.80
C LYS A 105 -9.83 -13.93 1.67
N LYS A 106 -9.75 -13.81 3.00
CA LYS A 106 -10.78 -14.32 3.92
C LYS A 106 -11.90 -13.35 4.36
N PRO A 107 -11.96 -12.05 4.01
CA PRO A 107 -13.15 -11.25 4.34
C PRO A 107 -13.77 -10.49 3.15
N GLN A 108 -13.62 -10.95 1.90
CA GLN A 108 -14.23 -10.25 0.75
C GLN A 108 -14.93 -11.21 -0.22
N ARG A 109 -15.71 -12.15 0.34
CA ARG A 109 -16.64 -12.97 -0.45
C ARG A 109 -18.11 -12.71 -0.11
N ALA A 110 -18.37 -11.70 0.74
CA ALA A 110 -19.72 -11.27 1.10
C ALA A 110 -20.24 -10.10 0.25
N ASP A 111 -19.37 -9.34 -0.44
CA ASP A 111 -19.79 -8.12 -1.18
C ASP A 111 -19.87 -8.28 -2.72
N ASP A 112 -19.42 -9.40 -3.29
CA ASP A 112 -19.47 -9.61 -4.77
C ASP A 112 -20.78 -10.27 -5.25
N LEU A 113 -21.87 -10.18 -4.48
CA LEU A 113 -23.19 -10.67 -4.87
C LEU A 113 -24.20 -9.55 -5.21
N GLN A 114 -23.72 -8.34 -5.49
CA GLN A 114 -24.53 -7.26 -6.08
C GLN A 114 -23.77 -6.50 -7.16
N THR A 115 -23.66 -7.06 -8.37
CA THR A 115 -23.50 -6.24 -9.59
C THR A 115 -24.20 -6.91 -10.76
N GLU A 116 -25.53 -6.94 -10.68
CA GLU A 116 -26.47 -7.02 -11.79
C GLU A 116 -27.68 -6.21 -11.32
N THR A 117 -27.81 -4.92 -11.64
CA THR A 117 -28.56 -4.37 -12.80
C THR A 117 -28.90 -2.87 -12.49
N PRO A 118 -29.76 -2.16 -13.25
CA PRO A 118 -29.43 -1.02 -14.10
C PRO A 118 -29.89 0.33 -13.51
N VAL A 119 -29.51 1.42 -14.19
CA VAL A 119 -30.27 2.68 -14.36
C VAL A 119 -31.25 3.08 -13.24
N LEU A 120 -30.81 4.06 -12.45
CA LEU A 120 -31.50 5.32 -12.16
C LEU A 120 -33.01 5.26 -11.84
N GLU A 121 -33.35 5.07 -10.57
CA GLU A 121 -34.54 5.67 -9.96
C GLU A 121 -34.35 5.78 -8.43
N MET A 122 -34.24 7.00 -7.93
CA MET A 122 -34.38 7.31 -6.51
C MET A 122 -35.85 7.25 -6.13
N PRO A 123 -36.20 6.64 -4.99
CA PRO A 123 -37.21 7.19 -4.12
C PRO A 123 -36.58 7.69 -2.83
N ALA A 124 -37.01 8.89 -2.45
CA ALA A 124 -36.72 9.51 -1.17
C ALA A 124 -37.19 8.64 0.00
N ASN A 125 -36.49 8.75 1.13
CA ASN A 125 -36.79 8.21 2.45
C ASN A 125 -36.47 6.72 2.64
N SER A 126 -35.18 6.42 2.81
CA SER A 126 -34.76 5.29 3.61
C SER A 126 -33.77 5.81 4.64
N GLU A 127 -34.18 5.81 5.90
CA GLU A 127 -33.30 6.11 7.03
C GLU A 127 -32.07 5.20 6.94
N LEU A 128 -30.88 5.79 7.08
CA LEU A 128 -29.64 5.04 7.12
C LEU A 128 -29.78 3.91 8.16
N PRO A 129 -29.42 2.66 7.84
CA PRO A 129 -29.45 1.60 8.83
C PRO A 129 -28.58 2.00 10.02
N ALA A 130 -29.06 1.71 11.24
CA ALA A 130 -28.34 2.00 12.48
C ALA A 130 -26.91 1.44 12.38
N ALA A 131 -25.93 2.26 12.76
CA ALA A 131 -24.53 1.88 12.69
C ALA A 131 -24.32 0.59 13.49
N ASP A 132 -23.90 -0.47 12.80
CA ASP A 132 -23.59 -1.77 13.41
C ASP A 132 -22.31 -1.62 14.26
N SER A 133 -22.51 -1.53 15.56
CA SER A 133 -21.48 -1.35 16.58
C SER A 133 -20.84 -2.66 17.04
N ASP A 134 -21.30 -3.82 16.56
CA ASP A 134 -20.87 -5.13 17.09
C ASP A 134 -19.44 -5.50 16.67
N ASN A 135 -18.85 -4.75 15.72
CA ASN A 135 -17.45 -4.86 15.29
C ASN A 135 -16.61 -3.61 15.59
N LEU A 136 -17.01 -2.80 16.58
CA LEU A 136 -16.14 -1.75 17.11
C LEU A 136 -14.98 -2.37 17.88
N VAL A 137 -13.84 -2.52 17.19
CA VAL A 137 -12.56 -2.75 17.85
C VAL A 137 -12.28 -1.52 18.73
N PRO A 138 -12.10 -1.68 20.05
CA PRO A 138 -11.79 -0.54 20.91
C PRO A 138 -10.50 0.12 20.42
N PRO A 139 -10.42 1.46 20.37
CA PRO A 139 -9.21 2.18 20.00
C PRO A 139 -8.15 1.95 21.09
N SER A 140 -7.43 0.84 20.99
CA SER A 140 -6.42 0.39 21.96
C SER A 140 -5.01 0.45 21.39
N VAL A 141 -4.77 1.32 20.41
CA VAL A 141 -3.44 1.58 19.85
C VAL A 141 -3.19 3.09 19.71
N VAL A 142 -3.49 3.87 20.75
CA VAL A 142 -3.10 5.30 20.82
C VAL A 142 -2.32 5.64 22.10
N ASP A 143 -2.25 4.76 23.10
CA ASP A 143 -1.69 5.13 24.42
C ASP A 143 -0.20 4.80 24.65
N ALA A 144 0.52 4.24 23.68
CA ALA A 144 1.91 3.83 23.90
C ALA A 144 2.98 4.82 23.38
N THR A 145 2.63 5.89 22.64
CA THR A 145 3.65 6.75 22.01
C THR A 145 3.56 8.25 22.32
N THR A 146 2.62 8.70 23.15
CA THR A 146 2.44 10.15 23.45
C THR A 146 2.69 10.56 24.91
N ARG A 147 3.24 9.69 25.76
CA ARG A 147 3.56 10.07 27.14
C ARG A 147 5.06 10.24 27.37
N HIS A 148 5.57 11.41 26.96
CA HIS A 148 6.68 12.14 27.62
C HIS A 148 6.77 13.54 26.99
N LEU A 149 5.79 14.40 27.29
CA LEU A 149 6.07 15.84 27.34
C LEU A 149 6.49 16.13 28.77
N ASP A 150 7.78 16.29 29.00
CA ASP A 150 8.28 16.84 30.24
C ASP A 150 7.71 18.25 30.43
N GLU A 151 7.12 18.46 31.59
CA GLU A 151 6.55 19.72 32.04
C GLU A 151 7.70 20.70 32.29
N VAL A 152 8.14 21.41 31.25
CA VAL A 152 9.09 22.51 31.40
C VAL A 152 8.38 23.62 32.17
N LEU A 153 8.61 23.66 33.48
CA LEU A 153 8.24 24.75 34.37
C LEU A 153 8.82 26.07 33.84
N ILE A 154 8.02 26.82 33.10
CA ILE A 154 8.32 28.21 32.76
C ILE A 154 8.13 29.03 34.04
N SER A 155 9.23 29.18 34.78
CA SER A 155 9.34 30.12 35.90
C SER A 155 9.23 31.55 35.38
N THR A 156 8.02 32.12 35.39
CA THR A 156 7.82 33.54 35.18
C THR A 156 8.26 34.30 36.43
N LYS A 157 9.51 34.77 36.43
CA LYS A 157 9.96 35.81 37.37
C LYS A 157 9.20 37.10 37.10
N SER A 158 8.23 37.37 37.95
CA SER A 158 7.70 38.71 38.20
C SER A 158 8.84 39.63 38.66
N LYS A 159 9.13 40.68 37.90
CA LYS A 159 9.95 41.80 38.34
C LYS A 159 9.01 42.97 38.63
N GLN A 160 9.01 43.35 39.91
CA GLN A 160 8.60 44.65 40.43
C GLN A 160 9.33 45.79 39.74
#